data_AF-A0A8X6LI09-F1
#
_entry.id   AF-A0A8X6LI09-F1
#
_cell.length_a   1.000
_cell.length_b   1.000
_cell.length_c   1.000
_cell.angle_alpha   90.00
_cell.angle_beta   90.00
_cell.angle_gamma   90.00
#
_symmetry.space_group_name_H-M   'P 1'
#
loop_
_entity.id
_entity.type
_entity.pdbx_description
1 polymer ?
#
loop_
_entity_poly.entity_id
_entity_poly.type
_entity_poly.pdbx_seq_one_letter_code
_entity_poly.pdbx_strand_id
1 'polypeptide(L)'
;MRQNRENDLPEKVVIDKSGSNTAALDDLNREISEDRRIMVFQIKYLNNIVEQDHRFIKKRIRPMLGFKSFHSAKITITGIENMVLSHL
;
A
#
# COMPACT_ATOMS: atom_id res chain seq x y z
N MET A 1 -6.95 17.34 4.29
CA MET A 1 -6.89 16.15 5.17
C MET A 1 -7.82 15.11 4.56
N ARG A 2 -7.31 14.09 3.87
CA ARG A 2 -8.17 12.99 3.42
C ARG A 2 -8.58 12.21 4.66
N GLN A 3 -9.87 11.99 4.84
CA GLN A 3 -10.37 11.09 5.88
C GLN A 3 -9.69 9.72 5.69
N ASN A 4 -9.19 9.15 6.78
CA ASN A 4 -8.97 7.70 6.83
C ASN A 4 -10.35 7.08 6.59
N ARG A 5 -10.63 6.65 5.36
CA ARG A 5 -11.68 5.66 5.17
C ARG A 5 -11.10 4.41 5.80
N GLU A 6 -11.55 4.07 7.00
CA GLU A 6 -11.36 2.71 7.49
C GLU A 6 -12.07 1.82 6.48
N ASN A 7 -11.29 1.23 5.57
CA ASN A 7 -11.82 0.21 4.69
C ASN A 7 -12.15 -0.99 5.58
N ASP A 8 -13.31 -1.58 5.38
CA ASP A 8 -13.66 -2.85 6.02
C ASP A 8 -12.58 -3.91 5.74
N LEU A 9 -12.53 -4.92 6.61
CA LEU A 9 -11.58 -6.02 6.47
C LEU A 9 -11.70 -6.66 5.06
N PRO A 10 -10.62 -6.70 4.28
CA PRO A 10 -10.66 -7.20 2.91
C PRO A 10 -10.86 -8.71 2.89
N GLU A 11 -11.70 -9.19 1.97
CA GLU A 11 -11.88 -10.65 1.76
C GLU A 11 -10.63 -11.29 1.14
N LYS A 12 -9.89 -10.54 0.32
CA LYS A 12 -8.72 -11.00 -0.44
C LYS A 12 -7.61 -9.97 -0.40
N VAL A 13 -6.38 -10.42 -0.18
CA VAL A 13 -5.17 -9.59 -0.20
C VAL A 13 -4.11 -10.24 -1.07
N VAL A 14 -3.46 -9.43 -1.89
CA VAL A 14 -2.27 -9.83 -2.63
C VAL A 14 -1.05 -9.28 -1.88
N ILE A 15 -0.09 -10.16 -1.58
CA ILE A 15 1.17 -9.78 -0.94
C ILE A 15 2.37 -10.12 -1.82
N ASP A 16 3.47 -9.43 -1.55
CA ASP A 16 4.78 -9.84 -2.03
C ASP A 16 5.21 -11.18 -1.38
N LYS A 17 6.37 -11.70 -1.77
CA LYS A 17 6.90 -12.96 -1.23
C LYS A 17 7.66 -12.77 0.10
N SER A 18 7.41 -11.69 0.83
CA SER A 18 8.11 -11.46 2.10
C SER A 18 7.54 -12.35 3.21
N GLY A 19 8.43 -12.94 4.02
CA GLY A 19 8.03 -13.78 5.15
C GLY A 19 7.30 -13.00 6.24
N SER A 20 7.61 -11.72 6.43
CA SER A 20 6.94 -10.84 7.40
C SER A 20 5.48 -10.60 7.07
N ASN A 21 5.14 -10.41 5.79
CA ASN A 21 3.75 -10.19 5.37
C ASN A 21 2.91 -11.46 5.55
N THR A 22 3.48 -12.62 5.23
CA THR A 22 2.83 -13.92 5.47
C THR A 22 2.57 -14.12 6.96
N ALA A 23 3.59 -13.95 7.81
CA ALA A 23 3.45 -14.12 9.26
C ALA A 23 2.39 -13.19 9.86
N ALA A 24 2.41 -11.91 9.48
CA ALA A 24 1.43 -10.94 9.96
C ALA A 24 -0.01 -11.28 9.57
N LEU A 25 -0.23 -11.75 8.33
CA LEU A 25 -1.56 -12.17 7.87
C LEU A 25 -2.00 -13.50 8.49
N ASP A 26 -1.08 -14.42 8.75
CA ASP A 26 -1.37 -15.66 9.46
C ASP A 26 -1.75 -15.40 10.91
N ASP A 27 -1.05 -14.50 11.60
CA ASP A 27 -1.39 -14.07 12.96
C ASP A 27 -2.76 -13.40 12.97
N LEU A 28 -3.04 -12.48 12.03
CA LEU A 28 -4.35 -11.83 11.91
C LEU A 28 -5.48 -12.84 11.62
N ASN A 29 -5.26 -13.80 10.73
CA ASN A 29 -6.24 -14.84 10.39
C ASN A 29 -6.53 -15.83 11.54
N ARG A 30 -5.68 -15.87 12.58
CA ARG A 30 -5.94 -16.64 13.82
C ARG A 30 -6.84 -15.90 14.80
N GLU A 31 -6.86 -14.58 14.75
CA GLU A 31 -7.64 -13.74 15.67
C GLU A 31 -9.07 -13.47 15.18
N ILE A 32 -9.31 -13.62 13.88
CA ILE A 32 -10.63 -13.39 13.26
C ILE A 32 -11.41 -14.69 13.03
N SER A 33 -12.73 -14.56 12.92
CA SER A 33 -13.63 -15.68 12.67
C SER A 33 -13.41 -16.30 11.29
N GLU A 34 -13.71 -17.59 11.16
CA GLU A 34 -13.41 -18.37 9.95
C GLU A 34 -14.13 -17.85 8.70
N ASP A 35 -15.35 -17.31 8.87
CA ASP A 35 -16.14 -16.65 7.83
C ASP A 35 -15.55 -15.30 7.37
N ARG A 36 -14.62 -14.73 8.14
CA ARG A 36 -13.95 -13.45 7.83
C ARG A 36 -12.48 -13.61 7.48
N ARG A 37 -11.97 -14.83 7.37
CA ARG A 37 -10.57 -15.08 7.01
C ARG A 37 -10.21 -14.44 5.68
N ILE A 38 -9.08 -13.74 5.69
CA ILE A 38 -8.53 -13.08 4.52
C ILE A 38 -7.83 -14.12 3.66
N MET A 39 -8.24 -14.24 2.40
CA MET A 39 -7.53 -15.06 1.42
C MET A 39 -6.26 -14.33 0.94
N VAL A 40 -5.11 -14.98 1.12
CA VAL A 40 -3.79 -14.41 0.79
C VAL A 40 -3.27 -14.98 -0.52
N PHE A 41 -2.91 -14.10 -1.45
CA PHE A 41 -2.38 -14.46 -2.76
C PHE A 41 -0.97 -13.91 -2.99
N GLN A 42 -0.09 -14.71 -3.59
CA GLN A 42 1.24 -14.30 -4.02
C GLN A 42 1.36 -14.37 -5.55
N ILE A 43 0.64 -13.48 -6.24
CA ILE A 43 0.54 -13.49 -7.70
C ILE A 43 1.50 -12.46 -8.29
N LYS A 44 2.51 -12.92 -9.05
CA LYS A 44 3.55 -12.07 -9.66
C LYS A 44 2.97 -10.92 -10.49
N TYR A 45 1.95 -11.19 -11.29
CA TYR A 45 1.32 -10.17 -12.12
C TYR A 45 0.69 -9.03 -11.30
N LEU A 46 -0.06 -9.36 -10.25
CA LEU A 46 -0.69 -8.37 -9.38
C LEU A 46 0.36 -7.58 -8.58
N ASN A 47 1.43 -8.24 -8.14
CA ASN A 47 2.57 -7.57 -7.52
C ASN A 47 3.24 -6.57 -8.48
N ASN A 48 3.39 -6.93 -9.75
CA ASN A 48 3.95 -6.02 -10.76
C ASN A 48 3.10 -4.75 -10.95
N ILE A 49 1.76 -4.84 -10.85
CA ILE A 49 0.87 -3.67 -10.93
C ILE A 49 1.11 -2.73 -9.75
N VAL A 50 1.15 -3.27 -8.52
CA VAL A 50 1.43 -2.48 -7.31
C VAL A 50 2.83 -1.85 -7.37
N GLU A 51 3.83 -2.59 -7.82
CA GLU A 51 5.18 -2.07 -8.01
C GLU A 51 5.25 -0.97 -9.09
N GLN A 52 4.42 -1.07 -10.14
CA GLN A 52 4.33 -0.08 -11.20
C GLN A 52 3.71 1.22 -10.67
N ASP A 53 2.66 1.14 -9.87
CA ASP A 53 2.02 2.30 -9.24
C ASP A 53 3.02 3.09 -8.38
N HIS A 54 3.78 2.38 -7.54
CA HIS A 54 4.83 2.98 -6.72
C HIS A 54 5.97 3.59 -7.53
N ARG A 55 6.24 3.10 -8.76
CA ARG A 55 7.34 3.57 -9.60
C ARG A 55 7.17 5.04 -9.97
N PHE A 56 5.94 5.49 -10.18
CA PHE A 56 5.66 6.89 -10.51
C PHE A 56 6.09 7.82 -9.37
N ILE A 57 5.65 7.51 -8.15
CA ILE A 57 5.98 8.30 -6.95
C ILE A 57 7.49 8.25 -6.71
N LYS A 58 8.09 7.06 -6.76
CA LYS A 58 9.55 6.87 -6.61
C LYS A 58 10.35 7.70 -7.61
N LYS A 59 9.90 7.79 -8.87
CA LYS A 59 10.57 8.58 -9.92
C LYS A 59 10.55 10.08 -9.60
N ARG A 60 9.45 10.59 -9.03
CA ARG A 60 9.31 12.02 -8.65
C ARG A 60 10.14 12.37 -7.42
N ILE A 61 10.20 11.48 -6.42
CA ILE A 61 10.91 11.76 -5.16
C ILE A 61 12.43 11.53 -5.25
N ARG A 62 12.91 10.65 -6.13
CA ARG A 62 14.34 10.31 -6.24
C ARG A 62 15.30 11.51 -6.43
N PRO A 63 14.98 12.55 -7.24
CA PRO A 63 15.81 13.74 -7.34
C PRO A 63 15.73 14.68 -6.12
N MET A 64 14.79 14.49 -5.19
CA MET A 64 14.56 15.36 -4.04
C MET A 64 15.48 15.06 -2.84
N LEU A 65 16.40 14.09 -2.96
CA LEU A 65 17.31 13.61 -1.89
C LEU A 65 16.60 13.06 -0.64
N GLY A 66 15.31 12.72 -0.77
CA GLY A 66 14.49 12.21 0.33
C GLY A 66 13.82 13.32 1.16
N PHE A 67 13.15 12.92 2.24
CA PHE A 67 12.42 13.84 3.12
C PHE A 67 13.12 13.96 4.46
N LYS A 68 13.23 15.20 4.98
CA LYS A 68 13.84 15.46 6.29
C LYS A 68 12.93 15.08 7.47
N SER A 69 11.63 14.91 7.24
CA SER A 69 10.65 14.49 8.25
C SER A 69 9.43 13.80 7.62
N PHE A 70 8.74 12.97 8.40
CA PHE A 70 7.49 12.32 7.98
C PHE A 70 6.39 13.33 7.64
N HIS A 71 6.33 14.45 8.36
CA HIS A 71 5.36 15.51 8.07
C HIS A 71 5.58 16.10 6.67
N SER A 72 6.83 16.44 6.33
CA SER A 72 7.19 16.91 4.99
C SER A 72 6.97 15.86 3.89
N ALA A 73 7.24 14.58 4.19
CA ALA A 73 6.98 13.48 3.28
C ALA A 73 5.49 13.38 2.96
N LYS A 74 4.64 13.38 3.98
CA LYS A 74 3.18 13.29 3.84
C LYS A 74 2.62 14.41 2.98
N ILE A 75 2.98 15.66 3.27
CA ILE A 75 2.51 16.82 2.49
C ILE A 75 2.95 16.70 1.02
N THR A 76 4.21 16.36 0.79
CA THR A 76 4.76 16.31 -0.57
C THR A 76 4.16 15.18 -1.39
N ILE A 77 4.06 13.97 -0.83
CA ILE A 77 3.46 12.81 -1.49
C ILE A 77 1.98 13.07 -1.80
N THR A 78 1.21 13.58 -0.83
CA THR A 78 -0.20 13.94 -1.07
C THR A 78 -0.34 15.02 -2.15
N GLY A 79 0.57 16.00 -2.21
CA GLY A 79 0.60 17.00 -3.29
C GLY A 79 0.82 16.36 -4.66
N ILE A 80 1.80 15.45 -4.78
CA ILE A 80 2.09 14.71 -6.02
C ILE A 80 0.87 13.87 -6.44
N GLU A 81 0.26 13.13 -5.51
CA GLU A 81 -0.93 12.31 -5.76
C GLU A 81 -2.11 13.16 -6.25
N ASN A 82 -2.37 14.31 -5.63
CA ASN A 82 -3.46 15.20 -6.02
C ASN A 82 -3.25 15.76 -7.43
N MET A 83 -2.02 16.12 -7.80
CA MET A 83 -1.72 16.58 -9.15
C MET A 83 -1.96 15.46 -10.17
N VAL A 84 -1.53 14.23 -9.90
CA VAL A 84 -1.75 13.09 -10.81
C VAL A 84 -3.23 12.77 -10.97
N LEU A 85 -3.97 12.69 -9.86
CA LEU A 85 -5.38 12.33 -9.85
C LEU A 85 -6.28 13.42 -10.45
N SER A 86 -5.82 14.68 -10.50
CA SER A 86 -6.56 15.78 -11.14
C SER A 86 -6.46 15.83 -12.68
N HIS A 87 -5.55 15.05 -13.27
CA HIS A 87 -5.34 14.97 -14.72
C HIS A 87 -5.82 13.62 -15.32
N LEU A 88 -6.57 12.84 -14.55
CA LEU A 88 -7.29 11.62 -14.94
C LEU A 88 -8.79 11.88 -14.85
#